data_AF-A0A938EP53-F1
#
_entry.id   AF-A0A938EP53-F1
#
_cell.length_a   1.000
_cell.length_b   1.000
_cell.length_c   1.000
_cell.angle_alpha   90.00
_cell.angle_beta   90.00
_cell.angle_gamma   90.00
#
_symmetry.space_group_name_H-M   'P 1'
#
loop_
_entity.id
_entity.type
_entity.pdbx_description
1 polymer ?
#
loop_
_entity_poly.entity_id
_entity_poly.type
_entity_poly.pdbx_seq_one_letter_code
_entity_poly.pdbx_strand_id
1 'polypeptide(L)'
;MTLSPDLPTSTDPLEAMLADPETRQALAVIVANAPTLAALSTMASALLQRGPEIADNVNGLVRQLRVEGAGDESAIGGAIGSLAALAPLAPALAERSDTITSFLDSPVLQPEVVQVIGRVGQAAVEADAATRGKQAQVGGAFAILRELKDPGVQEGLAFLFAFAKAFGRQQSQA
;
A
#
# COMPACT_ATOMS: atom_id res chain seq x y z
N MET A 1 -68.25 -11.78 -19.80
CA MET A 1 -67.63 -10.88 -18.80
C MET A 1 -66.52 -11.65 -18.11
N THR A 2 -65.31 -11.60 -18.64
CA THR A 2 -64.11 -12.13 -17.98
C THR A 2 -63.20 -10.93 -17.76
N LEU A 3 -63.12 -10.50 -16.50
CA LEU A 3 -62.22 -9.46 -16.03
C LEU A 3 -60.78 -9.94 -16.22
N SER A 4 -60.05 -9.32 -17.14
CA SER A 4 -58.59 -9.39 -17.15
C SER A 4 -58.08 -8.62 -15.91
N PRO A 5 -57.16 -9.18 -15.11
CA PRO A 5 -56.56 -8.45 -14.02
C PRO A 5 -55.58 -7.42 -14.60
N ASP A 6 -55.84 -6.14 -14.33
CA ASP A 6 -54.85 -5.07 -14.50
C ASP A 6 -53.62 -5.43 -13.67
N LEU A 7 -52.50 -5.68 -14.34
CA LEU A 7 -51.19 -5.71 -13.72
C LEU A 7 -50.90 -4.29 -13.24
N PRO A 8 -50.66 -4.05 -11.93
CA PRO A 8 -50.26 -2.73 -11.48
C PRO A 8 -48.88 -2.44 -12.07
N THR A 9 -48.82 -1.57 -13.08
CA THR A 9 -47.57 -0.95 -13.49
C THR A 9 -47.15 -0.01 -12.38
N SER A 10 -46.34 -0.52 -11.45
CA SER A 10 -45.63 0.30 -10.49
C SER A 10 -44.88 1.40 -11.24
N THR A 11 -45.35 2.63 -11.07
CA THR A 11 -44.71 3.85 -11.58
C THR A 11 -43.62 4.36 -10.63
N ASP A 12 -43.24 3.58 -9.61
CA ASP A 12 -42.18 3.95 -8.69
C ASP A 12 -40.82 3.56 -9.30
N PRO A 13 -39.99 4.55 -9.71
CA PRO A 13 -38.68 4.27 -10.30
C PRO A 13 -37.74 3.52 -9.34
N LEU A 14 -37.96 3.65 -8.02
CA LEU A 14 -37.20 2.91 -7.03
C LEU A 14 -37.59 1.43 -7.04
N GLU A 15 -38.87 1.13 -7.19
CA GLU A 15 -39.39 -0.24 -7.25
C GLU A 15 -38.95 -0.94 -8.56
N ALA A 16 -38.90 -0.21 -9.67
CA ALA A 16 -38.31 -0.69 -10.93
C ALA A 16 -36.80 -0.96 -10.81
N MET A 17 -36.04 -0.10 -10.10
CA MET A 17 -34.62 -0.34 -9.81
C MET A 17 -34.40 -1.52 -8.86
N LEU A 18 -35.27 -1.72 -7.87
CA LEU A 18 -35.19 -2.84 -6.94
C LEU A 18 -35.68 -4.17 -7.55
N ALA A 19 -36.45 -4.14 -8.64
CA ALA A 19 -36.81 -5.34 -9.38
C ALA A 19 -35.60 -5.95 -10.12
N ASP A 20 -34.62 -5.11 -10.48
CA ASP A 20 -33.40 -5.55 -11.17
C ASP A 20 -32.52 -6.45 -10.28
N PRO A 21 -32.17 -7.67 -10.71
CA PRO A 21 -31.35 -8.60 -9.94
C PRO A 21 -29.94 -8.07 -9.62
N GLU A 22 -29.30 -7.39 -10.57
CA GLU A 22 -27.95 -6.85 -10.36
C GLU A 22 -27.95 -5.75 -9.30
N THR A 23 -28.92 -4.85 -9.35
CA THR A 23 -29.11 -3.78 -8.35
C THR A 23 -29.34 -4.35 -6.96
N ARG A 24 -30.16 -5.40 -6.82
CA ARG A 24 -30.35 -6.10 -5.53
C ARG A 24 -29.07 -6.77 -5.02
N GLN A 25 -28.28 -7.35 -5.92
CA GLN A 25 -26.99 -7.96 -5.56
C GLN A 25 -26.01 -6.90 -5.06
N ALA A 26 -25.88 -5.77 -5.78
CA ALA A 26 -25.03 -4.65 -5.39
C ALA A 26 -25.45 -4.05 -4.04
N LEU A 27 -26.76 -3.86 -3.83
CA LEU A 27 -27.30 -3.40 -2.55
C LEU A 27 -27.05 -4.41 -1.42
N ALA A 28 -27.21 -5.71 -1.68
CA ALA A 28 -26.90 -6.75 -0.69
C ALA A 28 -25.43 -6.71 -0.28
N VAL A 29 -24.51 -6.50 -1.22
CA VAL A 29 -23.07 -6.35 -0.92
C VAL A 29 -22.82 -5.07 -0.10
N ILE A 30 -23.41 -3.94 -0.47
CA ILE A 30 -23.25 -2.68 0.27
C ILE A 30 -23.81 -2.80 1.69
N VAL A 31 -25.01 -3.36 1.85
CA VAL A 31 -25.65 -3.56 3.15
C VAL A 31 -24.87 -4.56 4.00
N ALA A 32 -24.37 -5.66 3.42
CA ALA A 32 -23.52 -6.62 4.13
C ALA A 32 -22.21 -5.99 4.62
N ASN A 33 -21.69 -5.00 3.90
CA ASN A 33 -20.47 -4.27 4.25
C ASN A 33 -20.74 -2.93 4.96
N ALA A 34 -22.00 -2.60 5.28
CA ALA A 34 -22.37 -1.34 5.92
C ALA A 34 -21.61 -1.08 7.24
N PRO A 35 -21.36 -2.08 8.12
CA PRO A 35 -20.53 -1.89 9.31
C PRO A 35 -19.09 -1.49 8.98
N THR A 36 -18.51 -2.07 7.93
CA THR A 36 -17.14 -1.75 7.48
C THR A 36 -17.08 -0.33 6.88
N LEU A 37 -18.10 0.06 6.10
CA LEU A 37 -18.21 1.41 5.56
C LEU A 37 -18.37 2.45 6.69
N ALA A 38 -19.15 2.13 7.72
CA ALA A 38 -19.29 2.98 8.91
C ALA A 38 -17.95 3.12 9.65
N ALA A 39 -17.22 2.01 9.86
CA ALA A 39 -15.91 2.03 10.48
C ALA A 39 -14.91 2.90 9.69
N LEU A 40 -14.88 2.77 8.36
CA LEU A 40 -14.04 3.59 7.49
C LEU A 40 -14.40 5.08 7.57
N SER A 41 -15.70 5.41 7.63
CA SER A 41 -16.14 6.79 7.83
C SER A 41 -15.70 7.35 9.18
N THR A 42 -15.79 6.55 10.25
CA THR A 42 -15.31 6.95 11.57
C THR A 42 -13.79 7.15 11.60
N MET A 43 -13.03 6.27 10.95
CA MET A 43 -11.57 6.40 10.82
C MET A 43 -11.19 7.65 10.02
N ALA A 44 -11.88 7.90 8.90
CA ALA A 44 -11.66 9.10 8.09
C ALA A 44 -11.95 10.38 8.89
N SER A 45 -13.07 10.42 9.61
CA SER A 45 -13.39 11.55 10.50
C SER A 45 -12.34 11.74 11.60
N ALA A 46 -11.90 10.66 12.25
CA ALA A 46 -10.86 10.73 13.28
C ALA A 46 -9.52 11.23 12.73
N LEU A 47 -9.15 10.82 11.51
CA LEU A 47 -7.95 11.30 10.83
C LEU A 47 -8.04 12.78 10.47
N LEU A 48 -9.18 13.24 9.95
CA LEU A 48 -9.40 14.65 9.62
C LEU A 48 -9.40 15.53 10.87
N GLN A 49 -10.02 15.06 11.96
CA GLN A 49 -10.04 15.76 13.24
C GLN A 49 -8.62 15.93 13.82
N ARG A 50 -7.76 14.93 13.64
CA ARG A 50 -6.38 14.91 14.15
C ARG A 50 -5.33 15.39 13.15
N GLY A 51 -5.70 15.65 11.91
CA GLY A 51 -4.80 16.10 10.84
C GLY A 51 -3.92 17.29 11.21
N PRO A 52 -4.46 18.34 11.88
CA PRO A 52 -3.66 19.47 12.35
C PRO A 52 -2.59 19.06 13.36
N GLU A 53 -2.94 18.26 14.37
CA GLU A 53 -2.01 17.77 15.39
C GLU A 53 -0.91 16.89 14.77
N ILE A 54 -1.27 16.02 13.83
CA ILE A 54 -0.31 15.16 13.11
C ILE A 54 0.66 16.03 12.30
N ALA A 55 0.17 17.04 11.59
CA ALA A 55 1.01 17.96 10.81
C ALA A 55 1.95 18.77 11.70
N ASP A 56 1.48 19.22 12.86
CA ASP A 56 2.29 19.95 13.84
C ASP A 56 3.38 19.05 14.45
N ASN A 57 3.05 17.80 14.78
CA ASN A 57 4.01 16.82 15.30
C ASN A 57 5.09 16.47 14.27
N VAL A 58 4.71 16.27 13.00
CA VAL A 58 5.66 16.00 11.91
C VAL A 58 6.56 17.21 11.66
N ASN A 59 6.01 18.42 11.61
CA ASN A 59 6.80 19.65 11.49
C ASN A 59 7.75 19.84 12.68
N GLY A 60 7.30 19.49 13.89
CA GLY A 60 8.13 19.48 15.10
C GLY A 60 9.31 18.52 14.97
N LEU A 61 9.06 17.29 14.55
CA LEU A 61 10.10 16.27 14.35
C LEU A 61 11.11 16.67 13.27
N VAL A 62 10.66 17.25 12.15
CA VAL A 62 11.55 17.74 11.09
C VAL A 62 12.42 18.89 11.57
N ARG A 63 11.87 19.81 12.38
CA ARG A 63 12.65 20.89 13.01
C ARG A 63 13.67 20.33 14.00
N GLN A 64 13.26 19.34 14.79
CA GLN A 64 14.12 18.71 15.79
C GLN A 64 15.29 17.96 15.13
N LEU A 65 15.03 17.15 14.10
CA LEU A 65 16.08 16.48 13.32
C LEU A 65 17.03 17.47 12.62
N ARG A 66 16.52 18.64 12.20
CA ARG A 66 17.36 19.71 11.64
C ARG A 66 18.24 20.37 12.69
N VAL A 67 17.78 20.47 13.94
CA VAL A 67 18.54 21.05 15.07
C VAL A 67 19.54 20.04 15.65
N GLU A 68 19.16 18.77 15.76
CA GLU A 68 19.99 17.65 16.29
C GLU A 68 21.08 17.17 15.30
N GLY A 69 21.08 17.67 14.06
CA GLY A 69 22.20 17.51 13.12
C GLY A 69 23.49 18.22 13.55
N ALA A 70 23.43 19.07 14.59
CA ALA A 70 24.58 19.57 15.32
C ALA A 70 24.65 18.79 16.65
N GLY A 71 25.49 17.75 16.69
CA GLY A 71 25.48 16.74 17.75
C GLY A 71 25.51 17.32 19.17
N ASP A 72 24.54 16.93 19.99
CA ASP A 72 24.48 17.23 21.42
C ASP A 72 23.49 16.30 22.15
N GLU A 73 23.56 16.26 23.48
CA GLU A 73 22.70 15.51 24.44
C GLU A 73 21.18 15.64 24.20
N SER A 74 20.77 16.60 23.37
CA SER A 74 19.40 16.85 22.89
C SER A 74 18.80 15.68 22.09
N ALA A 75 19.61 14.85 21.43
CA ALA A 75 19.14 13.68 20.68
C ALA A 75 18.41 12.64 21.57
N ILE A 76 18.79 12.52 22.85
CA ILE A 76 18.12 11.64 23.81
C ILE A 76 16.77 12.27 24.21
N GLY A 77 16.73 13.59 24.41
CA GLY A 77 15.49 14.32 24.66
C GLY A 77 14.51 14.26 23.47
N GLY A 78 15.02 14.29 22.24
CA GLY A 78 14.23 14.10 21.02
C GLY A 78 13.76 12.68 20.79
N ALA A 79 14.56 11.67 21.13
CA ALA A 79 14.12 10.28 21.16
C ALA A 79 12.98 10.08 22.17
N ILE A 80 13.07 10.69 23.37
CA ILE A 80 12.00 10.62 24.38
C ILE A 80 10.75 11.40 23.94
N GLY A 81 10.92 12.57 23.32
CA GLY A 81 9.83 13.38 22.78
C GLY A 81 9.09 12.71 21.62
N SER A 82 9.83 12.06 20.71
CA SER A 82 9.25 11.27 19.63
C SER A 82 8.56 10.00 20.15
N LEU A 83 9.08 9.38 21.20
CA LEU A 83 8.41 8.27 21.88
C LEU A 83 7.12 8.72 22.58
N ALA A 84 7.10 9.92 23.17
CA ALA A 84 5.90 10.52 23.75
C ALA A 84 4.85 10.89 22.67
N ALA A 85 5.29 11.32 21.48
CA ALA A 85 4.41 11.54 20.33
C ALA A 85 3.81 10.23 19.77
N LEU A 86 4.43 9.09 20.05
CA LEU A 86 3.91 7.75 19.75
C LEU A 86 3.00 7.21 20.87
N ALA A 87 2.94 7.85 22.05
CA ALA A 87 2.09 7.44 23.16
C ALA A 87 0.58 7.32 22.81
N PRO A 88 0.00 8.17 21.93
CA PRO A 88 -1.39 8.00 21.48
C PRO A 88 -1.59 6.79 20.55
N LEU A 89 -0.52 6.31 19.92
CA LEU A 89 -0.50 5.10 19.10
C LEU A 89 -0.21 3.86 19.96
N ALA A 90 0.32 4.03 21.17
CA ALA A 90 0.66 2.93 22.07
C ALA A 90 -0.50 1.95 22.33
N PRO A 91 -1.79 2.34 22.47
CA PRO A 91 -2.88 1.38 22.60
C PRO A 91 -3.08 0.54 21.33
N ALA A 92 -3.06 1.17 20.15
CA ALA A 92 -3.22 0.50 18.87
C ALA A 92 -2.02 -0.39 18.50
N LEU A 93 -0.82 0.03 18.91
CA LEU A 93 0.41 -0.75 18.79
C LEU A 93 0.45 -1.87 19.83
N ALA A 94 -0.09 -1.67 21.04
CA ALA A 94 -0.19 -2.70 22.07
C ALA A 94 -1.18 -3.81 21.68
N GLU A 95 -2.32 -3.46 21.09
CA GLU A 95 -3.29 -4.41 20.52
C GLU A 95 -2.68 -5.27 19.40
N ARG A 96 -1.62 -4.80 18.74
CA ARG A 96 -0.92 -5.50 17.66
C ARG A 96 0.54 -5.80 17.99
N SER A 97 0.89 -5.77 19.27
CA SER A 97 2.26 -5.87 19.75
C SER A 97 2.93 -7.16 19.30
N ASP A 98 2.20 -8.27 19.30
CA ASP A 98 2.69 -9.56 18.80
C ASP A 98 2.97 -9.53 17.29
N THR A 99 2.12 -8.86 16.50
CA THR A 99 2.31 -8.72 15.04
C THR A 99 3.50 -7.81 14.73
N ILE A 100 3.66 -6.73 15.49
CA ILE A 100 4.78 -5.80 15.34
C ILE A 100 6.07 -6.50 15.75
N THR A 101 6.10 -7.21 16.88
CA THR A 101 7.26 -7.98 17.34
C THR A 101 7.62 -9.06 16.31
N SER A 102 6.62 -9.80 15.80
CA SER A 102 6.82 -10.76 14.73
C SER A 102 7.34 -10.14 13.43
N PHE A 103 6.94 -8.91 13.10
CA PHE A 103 7.46 -8.18 11.95
C PHE A 103 8.88 -7.64 12.20
N LEU A 104 9.18 -7.21 13.43
CA LEU A 104 10.51 -6.76 13.85
C LEU A 104 11.52 -7.91 13.84
N ASP A 105 11.09 -9.10 14.27
CA ASP A 105 11.86 -10.34 14.24
C ASP A 105 11.80 -11.05 12.87
N SER A 106 11.04 -10.51 11.93
CA SER A 106 10.85 -11.11 10.61
C SER A 106 12.14 -11.04 9.78
N PRO A 107 12.44 -12.09 8.99
CA PRO A 107 13.49 -12.05 7.98
C PRO A 107 13.40 -10.88 7.00
N VAL A 108 12.23 -10.26 6.87
CA VAL A 108 11.98 -9.12 5.96
C VAL A 108 12.76 -7.87 6.36
N LEU A 109 13.06 -7.67 7.64
CA LEU A 109 13.82 -6.51 8.13
C LEU A 109 15.31 -6.78 8.29
N GLN A 110 15.78 -7.97 7.92
CA GLN A 110 17.22 -8.25 7.92
C GLN A 110 17.94 -7.27 6.97
N PRO A 111 19.09 -6.70 7.38
CA PRO A 111 19.82 -5.72 6.59
C PRO A 111 20.07 -6.15 5.14
N GLU A 112 20.30 -7.45 4.93
CA GLU A 112 20.54 -8.06 3.63
C GLU A 112 19.30 -7.98 2.72
N VAL A 113 18.10 -8.23 3.26
CA VAL A 113 16.83 -8.16 2.53
C VAL A 113 16.50 -6.72 2.18
N VAL A 114 16.66 -5.80 3.14
CA VAL A 114 16.45 -4.37 2.93
C VAL A 114 17.37 -3.82 1.84
N GLN A 115 18.64 -4.24 1.82
CA GLN A 115 19.58 -3.86 0.77
C GLN A 115 19.19 -4.38 -0.62
N VAL A 116 18.70 -5.62 -0.73
CA VAL A 116 18.21 -6.17 -2.00
C VAL A 116 17.01 -5.37 -2.51
N ILE A 117 16.02 -5.12 -1.64
CA ILE A 117 14.84 -4.32 -1.99
C ILE A 117 15.24 -2.89 -2.36
N GLY A 118 16.15 -2.29 -1.61
CA GLY A 118 16.68 -0.94 -1.88
C GLY A 118 17.33 -0.83 -3.27
N ARG A 119 18.17 -1.80 -3.65
CA ARG A 119 18.78 -1.83 -5.00
C ARG A 119 17.74 -1.95 -6.11
N VAL A 120 16.73 -2.81 -5.94
CA VAL A 120 15.63 -2.94 -6.92
C VAL A 120 14.83 -1.64 -7.02
N GLY A 121 14.50 -1.02 -5.89
CA GLY A 121 13.79 0.26 -5.85
C GLY A 121 14.58 1.39 -6.52
N GLN A 122 15.89 1.48 -6.25
CA GLN A 122 16.78 2.45 -6.88
C GLN A 122 16.83 2.28 -8.39
N ALA A 123 17.01 1.05 -8.88
CA ALA A 123 17.01 0.74 -10.31
C ALA A 123 15.66 1.09 -10.98
N ALA A 124 14.54 0.87 -10.29
CA ALA A 124 13.21 1.24 -10.79
C ALA A 124 13.03 2.76 -10.91
N VAL A 125 13.48 3.53 -9.91
CA VAL A 125 13.45 5.00 -9.94
C VAL A 125 14.34 5.54 -11.06
N GLU A 126 15.53 4.96 -11.24
CA GLU A 126 16.43 5.34 -12.33
C GLU A 126 15.82 5.05 -13.71
N ALA A 127 15.20 3.87 -13.89
CA ALA A 127 14.54 3.49 -15.13
C ALA A 127 13.33 4.39 -15.45
N ASP A 128 12.53 4.73 -14.45
CA ASP A 128 11.41 5.67 -14.59
C ASP A 128 11.93 7.08 -14.94
N ALA A 129 12.95 7.60 -14.24
CA ALA A 129 13.56 8.88 -14.60
C ALA A 129 14.12 8.87 -16.04
N ALA A 130 14.68 7.75 -16.49
CA ALA A 130 15.23 7.61 -17.84
C ALA A 130 14.17 7.53 -18.94
N THR A 131 12.96 7.06 -18.65
CA THR A 131 11.90 6.78 -19.65
C THR A 131 10.71 7.73 -19.57
N ARG A 132 10.47 8.36 -18.43
CA ARG A 132 9.34 9.28 -18.18
C ARG A 132 9.34 10.44 -19.18
N GLY A 133 8.21 10.60 -19.86
CA GLY A 133 8.01 11.68 -20.84
C GLY A 133 8.75 11.49 -22.16
N LYS A 134 9.50 10.39 -22.36
CA LYS A 134 10.12 10.04 -23.63
C LYS A 134 9.21 9.09 -24.41
N GLN A 135 9.07 9.30 -25.72
CA GLN A 135 8.43 8.31 -26.58
C GLN A 135 9.28 7.03 -26.58
N ALA A 136 8.66 5.90 -26.22
CA ALA A 136 9.33 4.60 -26.24
C ALA A 136 9.72 4.24 -27.68
N GLN A 137 10.97 4.50 -28.05
CA GLN A 137 11.58 3.88 -29.23
C GLN A 137 12.03 2.49 -28.83
N VAL A 138 11.09 1.55 -28.74
CA VAL A 138 11.44 0.14 -28.76
C VAL A 138 11.98 -0.11 -30.16
N GLY A 139 13.30 -0.24 -30.29
CA GLY A 139 13.93 -0.56 -31.57
C GLY A 139 13.34 -1.86 -32.15
N GLY A 140 13.49 -2.07 -33.46
CA GLY A 140 13.01 -3.30 -34.10
C GLY A 140 13.57 -4.58 -33.47
N ALA A 141 13.07 -5.75 -33.89
CA ALA A 141 13.41 -7.05 -33.28
C ALA A 141 14.93 -7.30 -33.09
N PHE A 142 15.78 -6.77 -33.98
CA PHE A 142 17.24 -6.86 -33.86
C PHE A 142 17.82 -6.01 -32.72
N ALA A 143 17.23 -4.86 -32.40
CA ALA A 143 17.62 -4.03 -31.27
C ALA A 143 17.30 -4.72 -29.94
N ILE A 144 16.13 -5.37 -29.84
CA ILE A 144 15.76 -6.18 -28.68
C ILE A 144 16.75 -7.33 -28.49
N LEU A 145 17.11 -8.02 -29.58
CA LEU A 145 18.09 -9.11 -29.52
C LEU A 145 19.48 -8.62 -29.07
N ARG A 146 19.88 -7.42 -29.52
CA ARG A 146 21.13 -6.80 -29.10
C ARG A 146 21.10 -6.43 -27.61
N GLU A 147 19.98 -5.90 -27.12
CA GLU A 147 19.78 -5.56 -25.71
C GLU A 147 19.83 -6.81 -24.81
N LEU A 148 19.22 -7.92 -25.25
CA LEU A 148 19.32 -9.21 -24.55
C LEU A 148 20.74 -9.78 -24.50
N LYS A 149 21.60 -9.37 -25.44
CA LYS A 149 23.02 -9.76 -25.45
C LYS A 149 23.89 -8.84 -24.58
N ASP A 150 23.34 -7.76 -24.05
CA ASP A 150 24.07 -6.85 -23.17
C ASP A 150 24.46 -7.55 -21.85
N PRO A 151 25.72 -7.44 -21.40
CA PRO A 151 26.17 -8.08 -20.15
C PRO A 151 25.36 -7.66 -18.92
N GLY A 152 24.94 -6.39 -18.81
CA GLY A 152 24.16 -5.90 -17.67
C GLY A 152 22.75 -6.47 -17.63
N VAL A 153 22.12 -6.61 -18.80
CA VAL A 153 20.81 -7.28 -18.93
C VAL A 153 20.91 -8.77 -18.59
N GLN A 154 22.00 -9.43 -19.00
CA GLN A 154 22.25 -10.83 -18.68
C GLN A 154 22.42 -11.07 -17.18
N GLU A 155 23.09 -10.18 -16.45
CA GLU A 155 23.21 -10.26 -15.00
C GLU A 155 21.85 -10.15 -14.31
N GLY A 156 21.00 -9.22 -14.76
CA GLY A 156 19.62 -9.09 -14.26
C GLY A 156 18.76 -10.33 -14.52
N LEU A 157 18.85 -10.90 -15.73
CA LEU A 157 18.17 -12.14 -16.08
C LEU A 157 18.69 -13.33 -15.26
N ALA A 158 20.00 -13.42 -15.04
CA ALA A 158 20.60 -14.46 -14.22
C ALA A 158 20.09 -14.39 -12.77
N PHE A 159 20.01 -13.18 -12.19
CA PHE A 159 19.39 -12.97 -10.87
C PHE A 159 17.92 -13.43 -10.86
N LEU A 160 17.13 -13.04 -11.86
CA LEU A 160 15.71 -13.41 -11.94
C LEU A 160 15.52 -14.94 -12.00
N PHE A 161 16.33 -15.64 -12.80
CA PHE A 161 16.28 -17.10 -12.88
C PHE A 161 16.73 -17.77 -11.58
N ALA A 162 17.78 -17.26 -10.94
CA ALA A 162 18.24 -17.77 -9.65
C ALA A 162 17.18 -17.60 -8.56
N PHE A 163 16.53 -16.43 -8.51
CA PHE A 163 15.40 -16.15 -7.63
C PHE A 163 14.24 -17.11 -7.90
N ALA A 164 13.78 -17.23 -9.15
CA ALA A 164 12.67 -18.12 -9.51
C ALA A 164 12.93 -19.58 -9.09
N LYS A 165 14.17 -20.06 -9.26
CA LYS A 165 14.58 -21.40 -8.84
C LYS A 165 14.64 -21.57 -7.33
N ALA A 166 15.07 -20.55 -6.58
CA ALA A 166 15.07 -20.58 -5.12
C ALA A 166 13.63 -20.56 -4.57
N PHE A 167 12.81 -19.65 -5.09
CA PHE A 167 11.41 -19.50 -4.70
C PHE A 167 10.58 -20.75 -5.01
N GLY A 168 10.74 -21.35 -6.19
CA GLY A 168 10.05 -22.59 -6.55
C GLY A 168 10.41 -23.77 -5.65
N ARG A 169 11.69 -23.88 -5.23
CA ARG A 169 12.12 -24.91 -4.26
C ARG A 169 11.46 -24.71 -2.90
N GLN A 170 11.35 -23.47 -2.44
CA GLN A 170 10.72 -23.16 -1.16
C GLN A 170 9.21 -23.41 -1.19
N GLN A 171 8.52 -23.08 -2.29
CA GLN A 171 7.10 -23.40 -2.46
C GLN A 171 6.82 -24.90 -2.60
N SER A 172 7.74 -25.69 -3.16
CA SER A 172 7.59 -27.14 -3.21
C SER A 172 7.79 -27.84 -1.85
N GLN A 173 8.35 -27.14 -0.86
CA GLN A 173 8.63 -27.65 0.48
C GLN A 173 7.65 -27.14 1.55
N ALA A 174 6.80 -26.16 1.21
CA ALA A 174 5.75 -25.62 2.04
C ALA A 174 4.42 -26.33 1.75
#